data_AF-A0AAE1I3M0-F1
#
_entry.id   AF-A0AAE1I3M0-F1
#
_cell.length_a   1.000
_cell.length_b   1.000
_cell.length_c   1.000
_cell.angle_alpha   90.00
_cell.angle_beta   90.00
_cell.angle_gamma   90.00
#
_symmetry.space_group_name_H-M   'P 1'
#
loop_
_entity.id
_entity.type
_entity.pdbx_description
1 polymer ?
#
loop_
_entity_poly.entity_id
_entity_poly.type
_entity_poly.pdbx_seq_one_letter_code
_entity_poly.pdbx_strand_id
1 'polypeptide(L)'
;MSLKEKTVISDIYIVKGVSIPLLGRSECVALGIITINPEFNEISKKEENILLKFQSVFTGLGKIPGTYEIQTVPNAKPTAVTVTRHISIPLREPVEKELQKMVAMDIIEKVEHPTEWCSHMCPVIKKKPNENGEFAPGSIRITVDFAALNEVVTRELFPTPTVEECLAMLSGCNIFSKLDAYQGYHQVEIKEESRDLTTFLTHIGRFRYKRLPMGLKSSSALLND
;
A
#
# COMPACT_ATOMS: atom_id res chain seq x y z
N MET A 1 24.04 27.20 20.18
CA MET A 1 24.29 25.77 20.52
C MET A 1 25.66 25.38 20.00
N SER A 2 26.46 24.64 20.77
CA SER A 2 27.82 24.22 20.37
C SER A 2 28.02 22.71 20.63
N LEU A 3 28.73 22.05 19.71
CA LEU A 3 29.12 20.66 19.82
C LEU A 3 30.54 20.48 19.25
N LYS A 4 31.46 19.95 20.05
CA LYS A 4 32.91 19.90 19.74
C LYS A 4 33.41 21.30 19.35
N GLU A 5 34.00 21.46 18.17
CA GLU A 5 34.55 22.73 17.67
C GLU A 5 33.55 23.56 16.84
N LYS A 6 32.29 23.08 16.70
CA LYS A 6 31.28 23.75 15.88
C LYS A 6 30.24 24.47 16.73
N THR A 7 29.94 25.71 16.36
CA THR A 7 28.91 26.53 17.00
C THR A 7 27.89 27.00 15.97
N VAL A 8 26.61 26.85 16.30
CA VAL A 8 25.47 27.22 15.46
C VAL A 8 24.50 28.07 16.28
N ILE A 9 23.99 29.14 15.70
CA ILE A 9 22.94 29.99 16.28
C ILE A 9 21.64 29.66 15.57
N SER A 10 20.59 29.36 16.33
CA SER A 10 19.25 29.05 15.83
C SER A 10 18.21 29.53 16.82
N ASP A 11 17.05 29.94 16.32
CA ASP A 11 15.90 30.28 17.13
C ASP A 11 15.26 29.01 17.68
N ILE A 12 14.99 28.98 18.99
CA ILE A 12 14.37 27.85 19.68
C ILE A 12 13.05 28.33 20.29
N TYR A 13 11.96 27.62 19.98
CA TYR A 13 10.65 27.90 20.54
C TYR A 13 10.35 26.90 21.67
N ILE A 14 10.20 27.40 22.90
CA ILE A 14 9.83 26.58 24.06
C ILE A 14 8.32 26.55 24.19
N VAL A 15 7.70 25.39 23.92
CA VAL A 15 6.25 25.18 24.03
C VAL A 15 5.97 24.25 25.21
N LYS A 16 5.06 24.67 26.11
CA LYS A 16 4.71 23.92 27.32
C LYS A 16 3.98 22.61 26.95
N GLY A 17 4.43 21.47 27.48
CA GLY A 17 3.79 20.16 27.28
C GLY A 17 4.29 19.35 26.07
N VAL A 18 5.39 19.76 25.44
CA VAL A 18 5.93 19.11 24.24
C VAL A 18 7.21 18.34 24.58
N SER A 19 7.22 17.02 24.32
CA SER A 19 8.37 16.12 24.55
C SER A 19 9.11 15.77 23.25
N ILE A 20 9.36 16.78 22.40
CA ILE A 20 10.01 16.60 21.09
C ILE A 20 11.50 16.98 21.22
N PRO A 21 12.43 16.35 20.48
CA PRO A 21 13.82 16.76 20.44
C PRO A 21 13.99 18.25 20.11
N LEU A 22 14.84 18.95 20.87
CA LEU A 22 15.14 20.38 20.74
C LEU A 22 15.88 20.74 19.44
N LEU A 23 16.46 19.76 18.75
CA LEU A 23 17.29 19.93 17.56
C LEU A 23 16.54 19.45 16.31
N GLY A 24 16.32 20.38 15.37
CA GLY A 24 15.81 20.05 14.05
C GLY A 24 16.90 19.52 13.11
N ARG A 25 16.48 19.15 11.90
CA ARG A 25 17.37 18.58 10.87
C ARG A 25 18.49 19.55 10.49
N SER A 26 18.17 20.82 10.31
CA SER A 26 19.12 21.89 9.94
C SER A 26 20.22 22.02 10.99
N GLU A 27 19.84 22.01 12.27
CA GLU A 27 20.74 22.18 13.40
C GLU A 27 21.65 20.96 13.56
N CYS A 28 21.12 19.75 13.37
CA CYS A 28 21.89 18.50 13.39
C CYS A 28 22.93 18.44 12.27
N VAL A 29 22.60 18.92 11.07
CA VAL A 29 23.57 18.99 9.96
C VAL A 29 24.63 20.05 10.23
N ALA A 30 24.24 21.24 10.71
CA ALA A 30 25.15 22.34 10.98
C ALA A 30 26.14 22.02 12.13
N LEU A 31 25.68 21.31 13.17
CA LEU A 31 26.55 20.80 14.24
C LEU A 31 27.40 19.60 13.83
N GLY A 32 27.19 19.04 12.62
CA GLY A 32 27.87 17.83 12.17
C GLY A 32 27.48 16.56 12.94
N ILE A 33 26.30 16.56 13.57
CA ILE A 33 25.70 15.36 14.19
C ILE A 33 25.28 14.37 13.10
N ILE A 34 24.79 14.91 11.97
CA ILE A 34 24.40 14.14 10.79
C ILE A 34 25.14 14.71 9.58
N THR A 35 25.84 13.88 8.84
CA THR A 35 26.40 14.24 7.53
C THR A 35 25.50 13.69 6.45
N ILE A 36 24.78 14.57 5.74
CA ILE A 36 24.00 14.21 4.57
C ILE A 36 24.85 14.62 3.36
N ASN A 37 25.42 13.64 2.65
CA ASN A 37 26.15 13.89 1.40
C ASN A 37 25.20 13.70 0.21
N PRO A 38 24.63 14.78 -0.36
CA PRO A 38 23.73 14.68 -1.52
C PRO A 38 24.48 14.32 -2.82
N GLU A 39 25.82 14.41 -2.84
CA GLU A 39 26.63 14.19 -4.05
C GLU A 39 26.91 12.72 -4.37
N PHE A 40 26.52 11.78 -3.51
CA PHE A 40 26.51 10.35 -3.82
C PHE A 40 25.28 9.97 -4.67
N ASN A 41 25.10 10.62 -5.81
CA ASN A 41 23.99 10.31 -6.76
C ASN A 41 24.44 9.45 -7.95
N GLU A 42 25.74 9.18 -8.12
CA GLU A 42 26.21 8.34 -9.21
C GLU A 42 27.42 7.50 -8.79
N ILE A 43 27.15 6.24 -8.40
CA ILE A 43 28.18 5.20 -8.42
C ILE A 43 28.44 4.92 -9.91
N SER A 44 29.63 5.27 -10.37
CA SER A 44 30.25 4.93 -11.67
C SER A 44 29.46 3.90 -12.50
N LYS A 45 28.92 4.34 -13.65
CA LYS A 45 28.25 3.54 -14.70
C LYS A 45 29.18 2.50 -15.37
N LYS A 46 29.82 1.63 -14.60
CA LYS A 46 30.63 0.52 -15.12
C LYS A 46 30.15 -0.86 -14.72
N GLU A 47 29.09 -0.96 -13.92
CA GLU A 47 28.49 -2.24 -13.55
C GLU A 47 27.25 -2.51 -14.41
N GLU A 48 27.09 -3.77 -14.84
CA GLU A 48 25.94 -4.27 -15.61
C GLU A 48 24.65 -3.66 -15.08
N ASN A 49 23.84 -3.07 -15.97
CA ASN A 49 22.59 -2.43 -15.57
C ASN A 49 21.70 -3.46 -14.87
N ILE A 50 21.59 -3.35 -13.54
CA ILE A 50 20.84 -4.29 -12.70
C ILE A 50 19.38 -4.41 -13.13
N LEU A 51 18.84 -3.36 -13.75
CA LEU A 51 17.50 -3.34 -14.33
C LEU A 51 17.40 -4.23 -15.57
N LEU A 52 18.46 -4.32 -16.38
CA LEU A 52 18.53 -5.27 -17.50
C LEU A 52 18.75 -6.70 -17.00
N LYS A 53 19.60 -6.88 -15.99
CA LYS A 53 19.88 -8.19 -15.40
C LYS A 53 18.65 -8.84 -14.77
N PHE A 54 17.81 -8.05 -14.09
CA PHE A 54 16.60 -8.50 -13.42
C PHE A 54 15.33 -7.92 -14.05
N GLN A 55 15.33 -7.75 -15.38
CA GLN A 55 14.20 -7.16 -16.11
C GLN A 55 12.86 -7.84 -15.81
N SER A 56 12.86 -9.15 -15.54
CA SER A 56 11.67 -9.90 -15.16
C SER A 56 11.02 -9.42 -13.86
N VAL A 57 11.79 -8.90 -12.91
CA VAL A 57 11.31 -8.40 -11.61
C VAL A 57 10.76 -6.97 -11.75
N PHE A 58 11.25 -6.21 -12.73
CA PHE A 58 10.86 -4.82 -12.97
C PHE A 58 9.77 -4.65 -14.03
N THR A 59 9.16 -5.74 -14.50
CA THR A 59 8.13 -5.71 -15.55
C THR A 59 6.78 -6.24 -15.06
N GLY A 60 5.72 -5.46 -15.28
CA GLY A 60 4.36 -5.83 -14.90
C GLY A 60 4.09 -5.76 -13.39
N LEU A 61 2.99 -6.38 -12.96
CA LEU A 61 2.61 -6.45 -11.54
C LEU A 61 3.40 -7.53 -10.80
N GLY A 62 3.79 -8.60 -11.48
CA GLY A 62 4.38 -9.78 -10.86
C GLY A 62 3.34 -10.68 -10.17
N LYS A 63 3.79 -11.85 -9.73
CA LYS A 63 3.00 -12.83 -8.97
C LYS A 63 3.92 -13.57 -8.01
N ILE A 64 3.64 -13.49 -6.72
CA ILE A 64 4.36 -14.26 -5.71
C ILE A 64 3.91 -15.73 -5.83
N PRO A 65 4.82 -16.70 -5.76
CA PRO A 65 4.45 -18.11 -5.83
C PRO A 65 3.51 -18.49 -4.67
N GLY A 66 2.49 -19.29 -4.98
CA GLY A 66 1.49 -19.76 -4.02
C GLY A 66 0.17 -18.99 -4.10
N THR A 67 -0.79 -19.44 -3.30
CA THR A 67 -2.13 -18.85 -3.18
C THR A 67 -2.50 -18.70 -1.72
N TYR A 68 -3.17 -17.62 -1.37
CA TYR A 68 -3.65 -17.34 -0.04
C TYR A 68 -5.12 -17.74 0.13
N GLU A 69 -5.43 -18.45 1.20
CA GLU A 69 -6.79 -18.82 1.60
C GLU A 69 -7.23 -17.92 2.76
N ILE A 70 -8.32 -17.18 2.57
CA ILE A 70 -8.84 -16.26 3.58
C ILE A 70 -9.56 -17.08 4.65
N GLN A 71 -8.95 -17.14 5.83
CA GLN A 71 -9.51 -17.86 6.98
C GLN A 71 -10.59 -17.01 7.68
N THR A 72 -11.76 -17.60 7.91
CA THR A 72 -12.86 -16.99 8.67
C THR A 72 -13.17 -17.81 9.92
N VAL A 73 -13.84 -17.20 10.91
CA VAL A 73 -14.32 -17.93 12.08
C VAL A 73 -15.36 -18.99 11.66
N PRO A 74 -15.40 -20.15 12.34
CA PRO A 74 -16.43 -21.15 12.07
C PRO A 74 -17.84 -20.57 12.16
N ASN A 75 -18.70 -20.91 11.21
CA ASN A 75 -20.09 -20.41 11.12
C ASN A 75 -20.21 -18.88 11.01
N ALA A 76 -19.24 -18.21 10.36
CA ALA A 76 -19.34 -16.80 10.02
C ALA A 76 -20.65 -16.52 9.27
N LYS A 77 -21.42 -15.54 9.74
CA LYS A 77 -22.67 -15.14 9.10
C LYS A 77 -22.37 -14.22 7.92
N PRO A 78 -22.75 -14.59 6.69
CA PRO A 78 -22.51 -13.74 5.54
C PRO A 78 -23.21 -12.39 5.65
N THR A 79 -22.53 -11.35 5.17
CA THR A 79 -23.10 -10.01 5.04
C THR A 79 -23.00 -9.57 3.59
N ALA A 80 -24.15 -9.23 3.00
CA ALA A 80 -24.24 -8.75 1.63
C ALA A 80 -25.01 -7.43 1.57
N VAL A 81 -24.38 -6.44 0.96
CA VAL A 81 -25.03 -5.17 0.63
C VAL A 81 -25.87 -5.32 -0.62
N THR A 82 -27.05 -4.70 -0.63
CA THR A 82 -27.99 -4.77 -1.76
C THR A 82 -28.00 -3.49 -2.60
N VAL A 83 -27.48 -2.39 -2.05
CA VAL A 83 -27.47 -1.08 -2.69
C VAL A 83 -26.03 -0.57 -2.85
N THR A 84 -25.77 0.05 -4.00
CA THR A 84 -24.47 0.70 -4.27
C THR A 84 -24.35 1.99 -3.47
N ARG A 85 -23.13 2.36 -3.04
CA ARG A 85 -22.89 3.72 -2.57
C ARG A 85 -23.08 4.71 -3.72
N HIS A 86 -23.56 5.91 -3.39
CA HIS A 86 -23.76 6.95 -4.39
C HIS A 86 -22.42 7.40 -4.99
N ILE A 87 -22.30 7.32 -6.31
CA ILE A 87 -21.17 7.82 -7.09
C ILE A 87 -21.65 8.99 -7.93
N SER A 88 -21.04 10.16 -7.71
CA SER A 88 -21.30 11.37 -8.49
C SER A 88 -21.14 11.08 -9.98
N ILE A 89 -22.03 11.62 -10.82
CA ILE A 89 -22.06 11.35 -12.27
C ILE A 89 -20.68 11.50 -12.93
N PRO A 90 -19.88 12.55 -12.66
CA PRO A 90 -18.55 12.71 -13.28
C PRO A 90 -17.52 11.65 -12.88
N LEU A 91 -17.74 10.94 -11.76
CA LEU A 91 -16.84 9.89 -11.28
C LEU A 91 -17.17 8.51 -11.87
N ARG A 92 -18.34 8.32 -12.48
CA ARG A 92 -18.77 7.00 -12.96
C ARG A 92 -17.86 6.45 -14.04
N GLU A 93 -17.64 7.21 -15.11
CA GLU A 93 -16.78 6.78 -16.22
C GLU A 93 -15.31 6.58 -15.76
N PRO A 94 -14.71 7.48 -14.98
CA PRO A 94 -13.39 7.24 -14.39
C PRO A 94 -13.31 5.98 -13.50
N VAL A 95 -14.35 5.69 -12.72
CA VAL A 95 -14.44 4.46 -11.89
C VAL A 95 -14.51 3.22 -12.77
N GLU A 96 -15.33 3.24 -13.83
CA GLU A 96 -15.44 2.14 -14.78
C GLU A 96 -14.11 1.86 -15.49
N LYS A 97 -13.40 2.91 -15.92
CA LYS A 97 -12.06 2.80 -16.51
C LYS A 97 -11.06 2.14 -15.55
N GLU A 98 -11.06 2.52 -14.27
CA GLU A 98 -10.17 1.90 -13.28
C GLU A 98 -10.56 0.43 -13.01
N LEU A 99 -11.86 0.11 -12.94
CA LEU A 99 -12.32 -1.28 -12.81
C LEU A 99 -11.89 -2.13 -14.01
N GLN A 100 -12.06 -1.63 -15.24
CA GLN A 100 -11.61 -2.31 -16.46
C GLN A 100 -10.10 -2.55 -16.46
N LYS A 101 -9.33 -1.56 -16.01
CA LYS A 101 -7.88 -1.70 -15.84
C LYS A 101 -7.53 -2.79 -14.82
N MET A 102 -8.23 -2.83 -13.68
CA MET A 102 -8.02 -3.88 -12.67
C MET A 102 -8.38 -5.28 -13.20
N VAL A 103 -9.42 -5.40 -14.04
CA VAL A 103 -9.75 -6.65 -14.74
C VAL A 103 -8.63 -7.03 -15.73
N ALA A 104 -8.16 -6.08 -16.54
CA ALA A 104 -7.09 -6.32 -17.51
C ALA A 104 -5.75 -6.71 -16.85
N MET A 105 -5.50 -6.24 -15.62
CA MET A 105 -4.34 -6.61 -14.80
C MET A 105 -4.55 -7.90 -14.00
N ASP A 106 -5.67 -8.62 -14.18
CA ASP A 106 -5.97 -9.88 -13.48
C ASP A 106 -6.07 -9.71 -11.94
N ILE A 107 -6.47 -8.51 -11.47
CA ILE A 107 -6.63 -8.20 -10.04
C ILE A 107 -8.03 -8.57 -9.55
N ILE A 108 -9.04 -8.30 -10.37
CA ILE A 108 -10.46 -8.56 -10.09
C ILE A 108 -11.11 -9.26 -11.28
N GLU A 109 -12.24 -9.90 -11.03
CA GLU A 109 -13.08 -10.49 -12.05
C GLU A 109 -14.57 -10.24 -11.77
N LYS A 110 -15.39 -10.29 -12.83
CA LYS A 110 -16.83 -10.08 -12.73
C LYS A 110 -17.49 -11.32 -12.13
N VAL A 111 -18.51 -11.11 -11.30
CA VAL A 111 -19.27 -12.18 -10.64
C VAL A 111 -20.65 -12.28 -11.27
N GLU A 112 -20.97 -13.43 -11.85
CA GLU A 112 -22.25 -13.70 -12.50
C GLU A 112 -23.13 -14.70 -11.74
N HIS A 113 -22.59 -15.35 -10.72
CA HIS A 113 -23.30 -16.29 -9.84
C HIS A 113 -23.74 -15.63 -8.52
N PRO A 114 -24.67 -16.24 -7.76
CA PRO A 114 -25.02 -15.79 -6.41
C PRO A 114 -23.82 -15.90 -5.46
N THR A 115 -23.64 -14.88 -4.62
CA THR A 115 -22.60 -14.86 -3.58
C THR A 115 -23.21 -14.47 -2.25
N GLU A 116 -22.76 -15.10 -1.17
CA GLU A 116 -23.29 -14.81 0.18
C GLU A 116 -22.70 -13.53 0.78
N TRP A 117 -21.49 -13.18 0.36
CA TRP A 117 -20.79 -11.96 0.77
C TRP A 117 -20.88 -10.89 -0.32
N CYS A 118 -21.07 -9.64 0.11
CA CYS A 118 -20.97 -8.50 -0.79
C CYS A 118 -20.67 -7.21 0.00
N SER A 119 -19.52 -6.60 -0.27
CA SER A 119 -19.09 -5.34 0.33
C SER A 119 -19.39 -4.13 -0.56
N HIS A 120 -19.41 -2.93 0.04
CA HIS A 120 -19.53 -1.70 -0.74
C HIS A 120 -18.20 -1.33 -1.40
N MET A 121 -18.24 -0.98 -2.68
CA MET A 121 -17.15 -0.26 -3.34
C MET A 121 -17.17 1.22 -2.93
N CYS A 122 -15.99 1.78 -2.67
CA CYS A 122 -15.74 3.16 -2.29
C CYS A 122 -14.67 3.76 -3.22
N PRO A 123 -14.99 4.73 -4.10
CA PRO A 123 -14.00 5.35 -4.96
C PRO A 123 -13.30 6.49 -4.20
N VAL A 124 -11.97 6.45 -4.14
CA VAL A 124 -11.15 7.48 -3.48
C VAL A 124 -10.44 8.32 -4.53
N ILE A 125 -10.67 9.63 -4.49
CA ILE A 125 -9.99 10.59 -5.36
C ILE A 125 -8.59 10.85 -4.79
N LYS A 126 -7.55 10.40 -5.51
CA LYS A 126 -6.14 10.68 -5.21
C LYS A 126 -5.69 12.03 -5.76
N LYS A 127 -6.19 12.41 -6.94
CA LYS A 127 -5.85 13.65 -7.62
C LYS A 127 -7.14 14.30 -8.13
N LYS A 128 -7.22 15.62 -7.98
CA LYS A 128 -8.34 16.40 -8.53
C LYS A 128 -8.33 16.32 -10.06
N PRO A 129 -9.50 16.46 -10.70
CA PRO A 129 -9.54 16.56 -12.16
C PRO A 129 -8.77 17.80 -12.62
N ASN A 130 -8.33 17.78 -13.88
CA ASN A 130 -7.73 18.95 -14.53
C ASN A 130 -8.75 20.09 -14.68
N GLU A 131 -8.29 21.23 -15.21
CA GLU A 131 -9.15 22.41 -15.49
C GLU A 131 -10.33 22.10 -16.42
N ASN A 132 -10.21 21.06 -17.26
CA ASN A 132 -11.26 20.59 -18.16
C ASN A 132 -12.22 19.60 -17.49
N GLY A 133 -12.05 19.29 -16.20
CA GLY A 133 -12.90 18.36 -15.45
C GLY A 133 -12.55 16.88 -15.65
N GLU A 134 -11.42 16.56 -16.30
CA GLU A 134 -11.02 15.20 -16.62
C GLU A 134 -10.07 14.61 -15.57
N PHE A 135 -10.28 13.34 -15.24
CA PHE A 135 -9.42 12.60 -14.33
C PHE A 135 -8.29 11.91 -15.10
N ALA A 136 -7.04 12.24 -14.78
CA ALA A 136 -5.89 11.53 -15.32
C ALA A 136 -5.84 10.06 -14.81
N PRO A 137 -5.20 9.13 -15.52
CA PRO A 137 -5.00 7.76 -15.04
C PRO A 137 -4.37 7.70 -13.64
N GLY A 138 -4.92 6.86 -12.77
CA GLY A 138 -4.46 6.74 -11.37
C GLY A 138 -4.91 7.88 -10.45
N SER A 139 -5.77 8.81 -10.92
CA SER A 139 -6.40 9.83 -10.09
C SER A 139 -7.50 9.27 -9.18
N ILE A 140 -8.01 8.08 -9.49
CA ILE A 140 -8.99 7.36 -8.68
C ILE A 140 -8.37 6.06 -8.20
N ARG A 141 -8.68 5.70 -6.95
CA ARG A 141 -8.40 4.38 -6.37
C ARG A 141 -9.71 3.73 -5.98
N ILE A 142 -9.95 2.55 -6.52
CA ILE A 142 -11.03 1.68 -6.04
C ILE A 142 -10.61 1.12 -4.68
N THR A 143 -11.46 1.32 -3.67
CA THR A 143 -11.34 0.68 -2.36
C THR A 143 -12.62 -0.07 -2.07
N VAL A 144 -12.56 -1.09 -1.22
CA VAL A 144 -13.72 -1.86 -0.81
C VAL A 144 -13.80 -1.83 0.70
N ASP A 145 -15.01 -1.60 1.19
CA ASP A 145 -15.32 -1.56 2.61
C ASP A 145 -15.49 -2.99 3.15
N PHE A 146 -14.39 -3.57 3.61
CA PHE A 146 -14.36 -4.89 4.22
C PHE A 146 -14.66 -4.87 5.72
N ALA A 147 -15.21 -3.80 6.30
CA ALA A 147 -15.44 -3.72 7.75
C ALA A 147 -16.21 -4.94 8.30
N ALA A 148 -17.34 -5.28 7.69
CA ALA A 148 -18.15 -6.44 8.11
C ALA A 148 -17.41 -7.78 7.92
N LEU A 149 -16.66 -7.93 6.83
CA LEU A 149 -15.86 -9.13 6.59
C LEU A 149 -14.69 -9.24 7.58
N ASN A 150 -14.07 -8.13 7.94
CA ASN A 150 -12.93 -8.08 8.85
C ASN A 150 -13.28 -8.51 10.29
N GLU A 151 -14.55 -8.39 10.69
CA GLU A 151 -15.03 -8.91 11.98
C GLU A 151 -14.96 -10.44 12.06
N VAL A 152 -15.14 -11.12 10.93
CA VAL A 152 -15.15 -12.59 10.87
C VAL A 152 -13.85 -13.20 10.34
N VAL A 153 -12.98 -12.40 9.70
CA VAL A 153 -11.68 -12.86 9.21
C VAL A 153 -10.70 -13.05 10.36
N THR A 154 -10.10 -14.23 10.40
CA THR A 154 -9.03 -14.58 11.33
C THR A 154 -7.71 -14.04 10.79
N ARG A 155 -7.02 -13.24 11.61
CA ARG A 155 -5.76 -12.61 11.23
C ARG A 155 -4.59 -13.52 11.62
N GLU A 156 -3.72 -13.80 10.67
CA GLU A 156 -2.43 -14.43 10.93
C GLU A 156 -1.50 -13.46 11.67
N LEU A 157 -0.72 -14.00 12.60
CA LEU A 157 0.21 -13.23 13.41
C LEU A 157 1.62 -13.61 13.01
N PHE A 158 2.32 -12.68 12.36
CA PHE A 158 3.74 -12.81 12.04
C PHE A 158 4.55 -11.90 12.97
N PRO A 159 5.69 -12.38 13.49
CA PRO A 159 6.57 -11.56 14.33
C PRO A 159 7.24 -10.51 13.45
N THR A 160 6.74 -9.27 13.50
CA THR A 160 7.41 -8.14 12.86
C THR A 160 8.54 -7.66 13.78
N PRO A 161 9.78 -7.55 13.29
CA PRO A 161 10.88 -7.03 14.11
C PRO A 161 10.58 -5.59 14.53
N THR A 162 10.98 -5.29 15.76
CA THR A 162 10.95 -3.93 16.31
C THR A 162 11.90 -3.01 15.55
N VAL A 163 11.70 -1.70 15.71
CA VAL A 163 12.60 -0.71 15.08
C VAL A 163 14.01 -0.85 15.63
N GLU A 164 14.15 -1.13 16.93
CA GLU A 164 15.42 -1.34 17.61
C GLU A 164 16.16 -2.56 17.07
N GLU A 165 15.46 -3.69 16.85
CA GLU A 165 16.04 -4.88 16.23
C GLU A 165 16.48 -4.61 14.79
N CYS A 166 15.65 -3.92 14.00
CA CYS A 166 16.03 -3.52 12.64
C CYS A 166 17.27 -2.64 12.64
N LEU A 167 17.37 -1.66 13.54
CA LEU A 167 18.54 -0.77 13.65
C LEU A 167 19.79 -1.53 14.12
N ALA A 168 19.64 -2.47 15.04
CA ALA A 168 20.74 -3.33 15.49
C ALA A 168 21.27 -4.22 14.35
N MET A 169 20.38 -4.79 13.53
CA MET A 169 20.74 -5.58 12.35
C MET A 169 21.50 -4.77 11.28
N LEU A 170 21.25 -3.46 11.22
CA LEU A 170 21.91 -2.53 10.31
C LEU A 170 23.23 -1.96 10.86
N SER A 171 23.58 -2.27 12.11
CA SER A 171 24.80 -1.77 12.75
C SER A 171 26.06 -2.26 12.04
N GLY A 172 26.99 -1.35 11.76
CA GLY A 172 28.24 -1.64 11.04
C GLY A 172 28.11 -1.68 9.52
N CYS A 173 26.89 -1.57 8.96
CA CYS A 173 26.69 -1.42 7.52
C CYS A 173 26.96 0.03 7.08
N ASN A 174 27.70 0.20 5.99
CA ASN A 174 28.04 1.51 5.43
C ASN A 174 27.23 1.86 4.17
N ILE A 175 26.57 0.87 3.57
CA ILE A 175 25.79 1.01 2.33
C ILE A 175 24.42 0.37 2.57
N PHE A 176 23.37 1.11 2.24
CA PHE A 176 21.99 0.65 2.37
C PHE A 176 21.30 0.70 1.01
N SER A 177 20.45 -0.28 0.75
CA SER A 177 19.57 -0.30 -0.42
C SER A 177 18.13 -0.43 0.06
N LYS A 178 17.23 0.35 -0.54
CA LYS A 178 15.80 0.31 -0.26
C LYS A 178 15.07 -0.14 -1.52
N LEU A 179 14.25 -1.17 -1.38
CA LEU A 179 13.38 -1.68 -2.44
C LEU A 179 11.92 -1.55 -1.98
N ASP A 180 11.03 -1.24 -2.92
CA ASP A 180 9.59 -1.12 -2.67
C ASP A 180 8.84 -1.94 -3.73
N ALA A 181 7.98 -2.85 -3.28
CA ALA A 181 7.23 -3.73 -4.17
C ALA A 181 6.05 -2.97 -4.78
N TYR A 182 6.05 -2.84 -6.12
CA TYR A 182 4.96 -2.17 -6.84
C TYR A 182 3.63 -2.90 -6.64
N GLN A 183 2.69 -2.24 -5.93
CA GLN A 183 1.39 -2.81 -5.59
C GLN A 183 1.47 -4.21 -4.94
N GLY A 184 2.41 -4.38 -4.00
CA GLY A 184 2.76 -5.69 -3.39
C GLY A 184 1.58 -6.58 -3.01
N TYR A 185 0.49 -6.02 -2.43
CA TYR A 185 -0.71 -6.80 -2.11
C TYR A 185 -1.27 -7.54 -3.33
N HIS A 186 -1.36 -6.87 -4.48
CA HIS A 186 -1.94 -7.47 -5.68
C HIS A 186 -1.03 -8.50 -6.37
N GLN A 187 0.18 -8.72 -5.84
CA GLN A 187 1.07 -9.80 -6.30
C GLN A 187 0.70 -11.15 -5.68
N VAL A 188 -0.03 -11.16 -4.57
CA VAL A 188 -0.52 -12.38 -3.89
C VAL A 188 -1.84 -12.82 -4.51
N GLU A 189 -1.92 -14.05 -5.00
CA GLU A 189 -3.15 -14.63 -5.52
C GLU A 189 -4.03 -15.20 -4.41
N ILE A 190 -5.34 -14.97 -4.49
CA ILE A 190 -6.32 -15.56 -3.59
C ILE A 190 -6.78 -16.89 -4.19
N LYS A 191 -6.82 -17.92 -3.35
CA LYS A 191 -7.37 -19.24 -3.66
C LYS A 191 -8.83 -19.11 -4.11
N GLU A 192 -9.22 -19.85 -5.14
CA GLU A 192 -10.53 -19.71 -5.81
C GLU A 192 -11.71 -19.72 -4.82
N GLU A 193 -11.67 -20.61 -3.84
CA GLU A 193 -12.73 -20.82 -2.84
C GLU A 193 -12.89 -19.63 -1.90
N SER A 194 -11.85 -18.80 -1.72
CA SER A 194 -11.87 -17.61 -0.89
C SER A 194 -12.26 -16.33 -1.64
N ARG A 195 -12.28 -16.35 -2.99
CA ARG A 195 -12.50 -15.12 -3.77
C ARG A 195 -13.87 -14.50 -3.52
N ASP A 196 -14.91 -15.33 -3.37
CA ASP A 196 -16.28 -14.85 -3.19
C ASP A 196 -16.49 -14.08 -1.88
N LEU A 197 -15.64 -14.31 -0.87
CA LEU A 197 -15.62 -13.49 0.37
C LEU A 197 -15.33 -12.02 0.06
N THR A 198 -14.54 -11.75 -0.97
CA THR A 198 -14.10 -10.41 -1.36
C THR A 198 -15.02 -9.73 -2.37
N THR A 199 -16.19 -10.31 -2.64
CA THR A 199 -17.16 -9.76 -3.61
C THR A 199 -17.59 -8.36 -3.18
N PHE A 200 -17.70 -7.45 -4.14
CA PHE A 200 -18.15 -6.09 -3.92
C PHE A 200 -19.10 -5.60 -5.01
N LEU A 201 -19.97 -4.68 -4.62
CA LEU A 201 -21.01 -4.13 -5.48
C LEU A 201 -20.61 -2.77 -6.06
N THR A 202 -20.81 -2.62 -7.38
CA THR A 202 -20.60 -1.38 -8.14
C THR A 202 -21.85 -1.03 -8.94
N HIS A 203 -21.91 0.18 -9.52
CA HIS A 203 -23.03 0.61 -10.37
C HIS A 203 -23.10 -0.13 -11.71
N ILE A 204 -22.06 -0.85 -12.11
CA ILE A 204 -22.02 -1.67 -13.34
C ILE A 204 -22.07 -3.18 -13.06
N GLY A 205 -22.29 -3.59 -11.81
CA GLY A 205 -22.39 -5.00 -11.42
C GLY A 205 -21.47 -5.38 -10.25
N ARG A 206 -21.33 -6.69 -10.03
CA ARG A 206 -20.51 -7.26 -8.95
C ARG A 206 -19.17 -7.74 -9.48
N PHE A 207 -18.13 -7.53 -8.68
CA PHE A 207 -16.78 -8.02 -8.93
C PHE A 207 -16.25 -8.68 -7.66
N ARG A 208 -15.27 -9.57 -7.79
CA ARG A 208 -14.51 -10.14 -6.68
C ARG A 208 -13.03 -10.04 -6.95
N TYR A 209 -12.22 -10.06 -5.91
CA TYR A 209 -10.76 -10.05 -6.06
C TYR A 209 -10.21 -11.43 -6.39
N LYS A 210 -9.30 -11.46 -7.37
CA LYS A 210 -8.40 -12.60 -7.63
C LYS A 210 -7.09 -12.44 -6.89
N ARG A 211 -6.69 -11.19 -6.60
CA ARG A 211 -5.47 -10.83 -5.89
C ARG A 211 -5.78 -10.17 -4.56
N LEU A 212 -4.93 -10.36 -3.57
CA LEU A 212 -5.15 -9.88 -2.21
C LEU A 212 -5.48 -8.36 -2.21
N PRO A 213 -6.66 -7.96 -1.71
CA PRO A 213 -7.04 -6.56 -1.71
C PRO A 213 -6.41 -5.78 -0.56
N MET A 214 -6.30 -4.47 -0.73
CA MET A 214 -6.03 -3.57 0.38
C MET A 214 -7.29 -3.45 1.27
N GLY A 215 -7.10 -3.31 2.59
CA GLY A 215 -8.19 -3.09 3.55
C GLY A 215 -8.78 -4.35 4.17
N LEU A 216 -8.40 -5.54 3.70
CA LEU A 216 -8.68 -6.81 4.39
C LEU A 216 -7.72 -6.97 5.59
N LYS A 217 -8.25 -7.42 6.71
CA LYS A 217 -7.55 -7.53 8.00
C LYS A 217 -6.31 -8.42 7.96
N SER A 218 -6.32 -9.47 7.14
CA SER A 218 -5.17 -10.37 6.98
C SER A 218 -4.12 -9.87 5.99
N SER A 219 -4.45 -8.90 5.11
CA SER A 219 -3.55 -8.50 4.03
C SER A 219 -2.21 -7.96 4.53
N SER A 220 -2.22 -7.14 5.58
CA SER A 220 -1.00 -6.55 6.13
C SER A 220 -0.13 -7.56 6.87
N ALA A 221 -0.70 -8.66 7.35
CA ALA A 221 0.07 -9.71 8.02
C ALA A 221 0.88 -10.51 6.99
N LEU A 222 0.26 -10.89 5.88
CA LEU A 222 0.85 -11.77 4.85
C LEU A 222 2.07 -11.19 4.14
N LEU A 223 2.12 -9.87 3.93
CA LEU A 223 3.29 -9.26 3.29
C LEU A 223 4.52 -9.16 4.22
N ASN A 224 4.36 -9.48 5.50
CA ASN A 224 5.47 -9.50 6.46
C ASN A 224 6.03 -10.91 6.70
N ASP A 225 5.49 -11.93 6.04
CA ASP A 225 6.04 -13.29 5.96
C ASP A 225 7.05 -13.40 4.81
#